data_AF-A0A957FFC8-F1
#
_entry.id   AF-A0A957FFC8-F1
#
_cell.length_a   1.000
_cell.length_b   1.000
_cell.length_c   1.000
_cell.angle_alpha   90.00
_cell.angle_beta   90.00
_cell.angle_gamma   90.00
#
_symmetry.space_group_name_H-M   'P 1'
#
loop_
_entity.id
_entity.type
_entity.pdbx_description
1 polymer ?
#
loop_
_entity_poly.entity_id
_entity_poly.type
_entity_poly.pdbx_seq_one_letter_code
_entity_poly.pdbx_strand_id
1 'polypeptide(L)'
;TGLAAEAQVVQTDALKYLTQTAVKPFDVIYVAPPQYQGIWVQVMTLLDERPSALLTPDGMVIVQIDPKEYEALPLRNLTLVDQRQYGNTQLCFYRQLDSDSEEA
;
A
#
# COMPACT_ATOMS: atom_id res chain seq x y z
N THR A 1 28.65 0.85 0.82
CA THR A 1 27.56 0.07 1.44
C THR A 1 27.31 -1.15 0.56
N GLY A 2 27.24 -2.36 1.12
CA GLY A 2 27.22 -3.63 0.37
C GLY A 2 25.85 -4.06 -0.17
N LEU A 3 24.82 -3.21 -0.09
CA LEU A 3 23.43 -3.58 -0.38
C LEU A 3 23.01 -3.38 -1.85
N ALA A 4 23.89 -2.82 -2.69
CA ALA A 4 23.54 -2.49 -4.07
C ALA A 4 23.17 -3.71 -4.93
N ALA A 5 23.60 -4.91 -4.56
CA ALA A 5 23.24 -6.16 -5.26
C ALA A 5 21.81 -6.63 -4.95
N GLU A 6 21.21 -6.16 -3.85
CA GLU A 6 19.91 -6.62 -3.34
C GLU A 6 18.87 -5.50 -3.30
N ALA A 7 19.23 -4.29 -3.75
CA ALA A 7 18.37 -3.12 -3.73
C ALA A 7 18.41 -2.38 -5.06
N GLN A 8 17.24 -1.91 -5.50
CA GLN A 8 17.10 -1.02 -6.63
C GLN A 8 16.55 0.32 -6.15
N VAL A 9 17.21 1.42 -6.54
CA VAL A 9 16.71 2.78 -6.31
C VAL A 9 16.22 3.32 -7.64
N VAL A 10 14.95 3.75 -7.67
CA VAL A 10 14.33 4.36 -8.86
C VAL A 10 14.02 5.81 -8.53
N GLN A 11 14.70 6.74 -9.21
CA GLN A 11 14.42 8.17 -9.07
C GLN A 11 13.26 8.55 -9.99
N THR A 12 12.04 8.54 -9.46
CA THR A 12 10.81 8.87 -10.19
C THR A 12 9.73 9.36 -9.24
N ASP A 13 8.66 9.94 -9.80
CA ASP A 13 7.39 10.08 -9.11
C ASP A 13 6.79 8.69 -8.80
N ALA A 14 6.41 8.47 -7.54
CA ALA A 14 5.93 7.17 -7.07
C ALA A 14 4.55 6.80 -7.64
N LEU A 15 3.63 7.77 -7.77
CA LEU A 15 2.31 7.52 -8.36
C LEU A 15 2.48 7.11 -9.82
N LYS A 16 3.34 7.80 -10.57
CA LYS A 16 3.70 7.43 -11.94
C LYS A 16 4.30 6.02 -12.01
N TYR A 17 5.17 5.65 -11.07
CA TYR A 17 5.77 4.31 -11.02
C TYR A 17 4.71 3.21 -10.84
N LEU A 18 3.73 3.41 -9.97
CA LEU A 18 2.64 2.45 -9.72
C LEU A 18 1.76 2.19 -10.95
N THR A 19 1.72 3.13 -11.91
CA THR A 19 0.94 2.95 -13.15
C THR A 19 1.62 2.08 -14.21
N GLN A 20 2.91 1.73 -14.03
CA GLN A 20 3.68 0.98 -15.01
C GLN A 20 3.22 -0.48 -15.11
N THR A 21 3.16 -1.02 -16.33
CA THR A 21 2.60 -2.35 -16.62
C THR A 21 3.57 -3.50 -16.35
N ALA A 22 4.86 -3.22 -16.16
CA ALA A 22 5.93 -4.21 -16.07
C ALA A 22 6.56 -4.30 -14.66
N VAL A 23 5.81 -3.93 -13.63
CA VAL A 23 6.27 -4.05 -12.24
C VAL A 23 6.01 -5.48 -11.76
N LYS A 24 7.00 -6.09 -11.11
CA LYS A 24 6.79 -7.39 -10.44
C LYS A 24 5.94 -7.17 -9.19
N PRO A 25 5.01 -8.09 -8.86
CA PRO A 25 4.27 -8.01 -7.61
C PRO A 25 5.22 -8.01 -6.40
N PHE A 26 4.85 -7.25 -5.38
CA PHE A 26 5.57 -7.15 -4.12
C PHE A 26 4.87 -7.95 -3.03
N ASP A 27 5.65 -8.57 -2.14
CA ASP A 27 5.12 -9.15 -0.91
C ASP A 27 4.71 -8.08 0.11
N VAL A 28 5.42 -6.95 0.12
CA VAL A 28 5.13 -5.81 0.99
C VAL A 28 5.28 -4.52 0.22
N ILE A 29 4.25 -3.66 0.29
CA ILE A 29 4.31 -2.27 -0.16
C ILE A 29 4.21 -1.37 1.07
N TYR A 30 5.21 -0.53 1.28
CA TYR A 30 5.23 0.43 2.39
C TYR A 30 4.96 1.85 1.87
N VAL A 31 3.93 2.49 2.40
CA VAL A 31 3.42 3.79 1.94
C VAL A 31 3.56 4.81 3.07
N ALA A 32 4.58 5.67 2.99
CA ALA A 32 4.81 6.76 3.95
C ALA A 32 5.00 8.09 3.19
N PRO A 33 3.91 8.63 2.62
CA PRO A 33 3.99 9.82 1.80
C PRO A 33 4.15 11.08 2.68
N PRO A 34 4.49 12.24 2.07
CA PRO A 34 4.37 13.52 2.74
C PRO A 34 2.97 13.72 3.33
N GLN A 35 2.93 14.12 4.60
CA GLN A 35 1.71 14.28 5.39
C GLN A 35 0.86 15.47 4.94
N TYR A 36 -0.43 15.39 5.20
CA TYR A 36 -1.49 16.38 4.99
C TYR A 36 -1.70 16.81 3.53
N GLN A 37 -1.33 15.94 2.58
CA GLN A 37 -1.46 16.19 1.14
C GLN A 37 -2.44 15.25 0.44
N GLY A 38 -3.08 14.33 1.17
CA GLY A 38 -4.00 13.34 0.60
C GLY A 38 -3.32 12.32 -0.34
N ILE A 39 -1.99 12.31 -0.40
CA ILE A 39 -1.22 11.42 -1.30
C ILE A 39 -1.45 9.96 -0.92
N TRP A 40 -1.59 9.64 0.36
CA TRP A 40 -1.85 8.25 0.80
C TRP A 40 -3.17 7.71 0.23
N VAL A 41 -4.21 8.55 0.13
CA VAL A 41 -5.48 8.20 -0.50
C VAL A 41 -5.28 7.87 -1.97
N GLN A 42 -4.54 8.72 -2.70
CA GLN A 42 -4.24 8.51 -4.12
C GLN A 42 -3.45 7.21 -4.36
N VAL A 43 -2.46 6.92 -3.50
CA VAL A 43 -1.69 5.67 -3.56
C VAL A 43 -2.62 4.48 -3.32
N MET A 44 -3.45 4.53 -2.28
CA MET A 44 -4.36 3.42 -1.95
C MET A 44 -5.41 3.19 -3.03
N THR A 45 -5.95 4.24 -3.66
CA THR A 45 -6.86 4.11 -4.80
C THR A 45 -6.19 3.42 -5.99
N LEU A 46 -4.95 3.82 -6.35
CA LEU A 46 -4.22 3.17 -7.44
C LEU A 46 -3.88 1.70 -7.15
N LEU A 47 -3.52 1.39 -5.90
CA LEU A 47 -3.26 0.01 -5.48
C LEU A 47 -4.53 -0.84 -5.54
N ASP A 48 -5.68 -0.27 -5.14
CA ASP A 48 -6.97 -0.94 -5.17
C ASP A 48 -7.51 -1.18 -6.59
N GLU A 49 -7.15 -0.33 -7.57
CA GLU A 49 -7.51 -0.55 -8.98
C GLU A 49 -6.78 -1.74 -9.62
N ARG A 50 -5.60 -2.10 -9.10
CA ARG A 50 -4.70 -3.11 -9.71
C ARG A 50 -3.97 -3.99 -8.68
N PRO A 51 -4.66 -4.57 -7.70
CA PRO A 51 -4.02 -5.23 -6.56
C PRO A 51 -3.18 -6.43 -7.01
N SER A 52 -3.71 -7.31 -7.85
CA SER A 52 -3.01 -8.53 -8.30
C SER A 52 -1.82 -8.28 -9.23
N ALA A 53 -1.71 -7.07 -9.79
CA ALA A 53 -0.55 -6.67 -10.59
C ALA A 53 0.60 -6.15 -9.71
N LEU A 54 0.30 -5.63 -8.52
CA LEU A 54 1.25 -4.93 -7.66
C LEU A 54 1.56 -5.68 -6.36
N LEU A 55 0.67 -6.56 -5.91
CA LEU A 55 0.80 -7.37 -4.70
C LEU A 55 0.72 -8.85 -5.03
N THR A 56 1.53 -9.65 -4.34
CA THR A 56 1.33 -11.10 -4.31
C THR A 56 0.01 -11.44 -3.59
N PRO A 57 -0.54 -12.66 -3.77
CA PRO A 57 -1.81 -13.04 -3.12
C PRO A 57 -1.79 -12.84 -1.60
N ASP A 58 -0.70 -13.24 -0.93
CA ASP A 58 -0.49 -13.04 0.51
C ASP A 58 0.13 -11.68 0.87
N GLY A 59 0.23 -10.78 -0.12
CA GLY A 59 0.91 -9.50 0.00
C GLY A 59 0.19 -8.52 0.92
N MET A 60 0.93 -7.54 1.44
CA MET A 60 0.42 -6.55 2.37
C MET A 60 0.83 -5.13 2.02
N VAL A 61 -0.12 -4.18 2.14
CA VAL A 61 0.16 -2.75 2.10
C VAL A 61 0.19 -2.22 3.52
N ILE A 62 1.25 -1.50 3.88
CA ILE A 62 1.37 -0.82 5.17
C ILE A 62 1.40 0.67 4.89
N VAL A 63 0.38 1.38 5.37
CA VAL A 63 0.30 2.85 5.26
C VAL A 63 0.71 3.46 6.58
N GLN A 64 1.64 4.42 6.55
CA GLN A 64 2.06 5.23 7.69
C GLN A 64 1.64 6.69 7.49
N ILE A 65 0.78 7.20 8.37
CA ILE A 65 0.24 8.57 8.32
C ILE A 65 0.17 9.19 9.72
N ASP A 66 -0.08 10.50 9.80
CA ASP A 66 -0.54 11.12 11.05
C ASP A 66 -1.98 10.64 11.35
N PRO A 67 -2.32 10.31 12.61
CA PRO A 67 -3.67 9.86 12.97
C PRO A 67 -4.80 10.79 12.54
N LYS A 68 -4.54 12.10 12.40
CA LYS A 68 -5.54 13.09 11.97
C LYS A 68 -5.85 13.04 10.47
N GLU A 69 -4.99 12.40 9.67
CA GLU A 69 -5.22 12.23 8.23
C GLU A 69 -6.07 11.00 7.91
N TYR A 70 -6.26 10.10 8.88
CA TYR A 70 -6.97 8.87 8.65
C TYR A 70 -8.43 9.13 8.29
N GLU A 71 -8.87 8.51 7.20
CA GLU A 71 -10.27 8.40 6.81
C GLU A 71 -10.54 6.98 6.29
N ALA A 72 -11.77 6.50 6.45
CA ALA A 72 -12.15 5.21 5.88
C ALA A 72 -12.24 5.34 4.35
N LEU A 73 -11.47 4.52 3.63
CA LEU A 73 -11.46 4.51 2.18
C LEU A 73 -12.46 3.49 1.63
N PRO A 74 -13.27 3.84 0.60
CA PRO A 74 -14.21 2.91 -0.04
C PRO A 74 -13.50 2.00 -1.06
N LEU A 75 -12.48 1.26 -0.60
CA LEU A 75 -11.71 0.32 -1.41
C LEU A 75 -12.53 -0.93 -1.71
N ARG A 76 -12.34 -1.53 -2.89
CA ARG A 76 -13.12 -2.68 -3.37
C ARG A 76 -12.38 -4.00 -3.25
N ASN A 77 -11.07 -3.96 -3.41
CA ASN A 77 -10.22 -5.14 -3.49
C ASN A 77 -9.22 -5.21 -2.33
N LEU A 78 -8.96 -4.10 -1.64
CA LEU A 78 -8.12 -4.05 -0.45
C LEU A 78 -8.97 -3.85 0.81
N THR A 79 -8.74 -4.69 1.82
CA THR A 79 -9.41 -4.61 3.12
C THR A 79 -8.41 -4.25 4.21
N LEU A 80 -8.80 -3.32 5.08
CA LEU A 80 -8.06 -2.96 6.28
C LEU A 80 -8.17 -4.08 7.31
N VAL A 81 -7.05 -4.72 7.65
CA VAL A 81 -7.01 -5.88 8.55
C VAL A 81 -6.47 -5.56 9.94
N ASP A 82 -5.68 -4.48 10.07
CA ASP A 82 -5.12 -4.06 11.36
C ASP A 82 -4.82 -2.55 11.37
N GLN A 83 -4.84 -1.94 12.54
CA GLN A 83 -4.49 -0.56 12.79
C GLN A 83 -3.70 -0.43 14.09
N ARG A 84 -2.56 0.26 14.05
CA ARG A 84 -1.70 0.45 15.22
C ARG A 84 -1.27 1.90 15.34
N GLN A 85 -1.41 2.46 16.55
CA GLN A 85 -1.00 3.83 16.84
C GLN A 85 0.21 3.86 17.77
N TYR A 86 1.22 4.65 17.40
CA TYR A 86 2.44 4.89 18.15
C TYR A 86 2.68 6.41 18.24
N GLY A 87 2.10 7.06 19.26
CA GLY A 87 2.12 8.51 19.37
C GLY A 87 1.41 9.17 18.18
N ASN A 88 2.14 10.00 17.42
CA ASN A 88 1.62 10.69 16.22
C ASN A 88 1.86 9.89 14.93
N THR A 89 2.08 8.58 15.04
CA THR A 89 2.23 7.68 13.89
C THR A 89 1.13 6.65 13.92
N GLN A 90 0.29 6.63 12.90
CA GLN A 90 -0.71 5.60 12.65
C GLN A 90 -0.20 4.67 11.54
N LEU A 91 -0.22 3.37 11.79
CA LEU A 91 -0.02 2.32 10.80
C LEU A 91 -1.36 1.68 10.47
N CYS A 92 -1.68 1.57 9.19
CA CYS A 92 -2.87 0.88 8.67
C CYS A 92 -2.40 -0.26 7.74
N PHE A 93 -2.84 -1.48 8.02
CA PHE A 93 -2.41 -2.69 7.31
C PHE A 93 -3.54 -3.18 6.43
N TYR A 94 -3.31 -3.25 5.11
CA TYR A 94 -4.29 -3.72 4.14
C TYR A 94 -3.83 -4.99 3.45
N ARG A 95 -4.79 -5.86 3.11
CA ARG A 95 -4.58 -7.08 2.32
C ARG A 95 -5.59 -7.15 1.19
N GLN A 96 -5.29 -7.96 0.17
CA GLN A 96 -6.29 -8.29 -0.85
C GLN A 96 -7.47 -9.00 -0.20
N LEU A 97 -8.68 -8.73 -0.69
CA LEU A 97 -9.85 -9.50 -0.30
C LEU A 97 -9.66 -10.93 -0.81
N ASP A 98 -9.65 -11.91 0.09
CA ASP A 98 -9.61 -13.31 -0.30
C ASP A 98 -10.89 -13.62 -1.09
N SER A 99 -10.73 -14.03 -2.34
CA SER A 99 -11.85 -14.50 -3.19
C SER A 99 -12.52 -15.78 -2.65
N ASP A 100 -12.03 -16.35 -1.55
CA ASP A 100 -12.53 -17.58 -0.92
C ASP A 100 -13.36 -17.31 0.36
N SER A 101 -13.99 -16.13 0.45
CA SER A 101 -14.88 -15.76 1.58
C SER A 101 -16.38 -15.93 1.25
N GLU A 102 -16.74 -16.84 0.36
CA GLU A 102 -18.13 -17.27 0.10
C GLU A 102 -18.22 -18.80 0.14
N GLU A 103 -18.03 -19.39 1.32
CA GLU A 103 -18.61 -20.69 1.67
C GLU A 103 -18.55 -20.90 3.20
N ALA A 104 -19.60 -20.47 3.91
CA ALA A 104 -19.99 -20.99 5.24
C ALA A 104 -21.48 -20.70 5.51
#